data_AF-A0A6J6T6J3-F1
#
_entry.id   AF-A0A6J6T6J3-F1
#
_cell.length_a   1.000
_cell.length_b   1.000
_cell.length_c   1.000
_cell.angle_alpha   90.00
_cell.angle_beta   90.00
_cell.angle_gamma   90.00
#
_symmetry.space_group_name_H-M   'P 1'
#
loop_
_entity.id
_entity.type
_entity.pdbx_description
1 polymer ?
#
loop_
_entity_poly.entity_id
_entity_poly.type
_entity_poly.pdbx_seq_one_letter_code
_entity_poly.pdbx_strand_id
1 'polypeptide(L)'
;MRAVKWLFLIVALLVVTVAAVAFGLIEHRKSTTTAQQDALAAFYQPPSPIPRELGTVVRMEPLGVTVPGGTGFRMLYVSQRPDGEPAVSGGMLFIPSTPAPPEGRPVVAWAHGTLGMGDACTPSRSTNPLQDTDNWLGEMMDLGWVVVSTDYVGMGTPGPNLYLVAQAEARDVVNSVRAARNVPEAHAGKRFIAWGHSQGGHSSLWTGHLARTLAPELELIAVAAAAPAAELNRIIGAQWKTPVGWVIGPEVEQSWPVVYPQLPLEGVITARGLANSERLANECIVVAGIEGLARTDLGQDYFVADPVTNAAWAAAGREQTPQPLPADMPVFIAQSTADAVVLAWPNGVLQDTWCAAGSTLSMLWLGKVNHQDTAMVAGPQVVSWIADRFAGRPAGRTCDVPPPVRAPTTSG
;
A
#
# COMPACT_ATOMS: atom_id res chain seq x y z
N MET A 1 -49.98 1.10 29.33
CA MET A 1 -48.91 0.37 30.06
C MET A 1 -48.56 -1.01 29.47
N ARG A 2 -49.51 -1.91 29.18
CA ARG A 2 -49.19 -3.23 28.59
C ARG A 2 -48.54 -3.16 27.20
N ALA A 3 -49.08 -2.35 26.28
CA ALA A 3 -48.53 -2.20 24.93
C ALA A 3 -47.08 -1.67 24.90
N VAL A 4 -46.74 -0.75 25.81
CA VAL A 4 -45.37 -0.21 25.96
C VAL A 4 -44.40 -1.29 26.43
N LYS A 5 -44.81 -2.15 27.38
CA LYS A 5 -43.98 -3.30 27.82
C LYS A 5 -43.75 -4.33 26.70
N TRP A 6 -44.77 -4.61 25.88
CA TRP A 6 -44.63 -5.49 24.73
C TRP A 6 -43.70 -4.92 23.67
N LEU A 7 -43.79 -3.61 23.40
CA LEU A 7 -42.86 -2.92 22.50
C LEU A 7 -41.41 -2.99 23.01
N PHE A 8 -41.19 -2.75 24.30
CA PHE A 8 -39.85 -2.90 24.90
C PHE A 8 -39.31 -4.32 24.79
N LEU A 9 -40.14 -5.35 25.03
CA LEU A 9 -39.72 -6.75 24.90
C LEU A 9 -39.41 -7.14 23.46
N ILE A 10 -40.20 -6.67 22.49
CA ILE A 10 -39.94 -6.91 21.06
C ILE A 10 -38.64 -6.24 20.63
N VAL A 11 -38.42 -4.98 21.04
CA VAL A 11 -37.18 -4.26 20.73
C VAL A 11 -35.98 -4.95 21.39
N ALA A 12 -36.08 -5.36 22.66
CA ALA A 12 -35.00 -6.07 23.35
C ALA A 12 -34.68 -7.41 22.69
N LEU A 13 -35.70 -8.19 22.31
CA LEU A 13 -35.52 -9.45 21.60
C LEU A 13 -34.85 -9.22 20.23
N LEU A 14 -35.29 -8.20 19.49
CA LEU A 14 -34.71 -7.86 18.19
C LEU A 14 -33.24 -7.45 18.32
N VAL A 15 -32.89 -6.65 19.33
CA VAL A 15 -31.49 -6.27 19.63
C VAL A 15 -30.65 -7.51 19.94
N VAL A 16 -31.15 -8.42 20.78
CA VAL A 16 -30.45 -9.66 21.12
C VAL A 16 -30.26 -10.55 19.89
N THR A 17 -31.29 -10.69 19.04
CA THR A 17 -31.19 -11.46 17.80
C THR A 17 -30.18 -10.85 16.83
N VAL A 18 -30.21 -9.53 16.62
CA VAL A 18 -29.24 -8.84 15.75
C VAL A 18 -27.82 -9.00 16.28
N ALA A 19 -27.61 -8.84 17.59
CA ALA A 19 -26.31 -9.04 18.22
C ALA A 19 -25.81 -10.48 18.08
N ALA A 20 -26.69 -11.47 18.28
CA ALA A 20 -26.34 -12.89 18.12
C ALA A 20 -25.99 -13.25 16.67
N VAL A 21 -26.73 -12.72 15.69
CA VAL A 21 -26.43 -12.92 14.27
C VAL A 21 -25.11 -12.24 13.89
N ALA A 22 -24.89 -11.00 14.33
CA ALA A 22 -23.62 -10.30 14.09
C ALA A 22 -22.43 -11.04 14.71
N PHE A 23 -22.57 -11.51 15.95
CA PHE A 23 -21.55 -12.33 16.62
C PHE A 23 -21.29 -13.63 15.84
N GLY A 24 -22.33 -14.35 15.43
CA GLY A 24 -22.20 -15.56 14.62
C GLY A 24 -21.47 -15.31 13.29
N LEU A 25 -21.73 -14.18 12.62
CA LEU A 25 -21.03 -13.79 11.40
C LEU A 25 -19.55 -13.45 11.65
N ILE A 26 -19.23 -12.77 12.75
CA ILE A 26 -17.85 -12.44 13.13
C ILE A 26 -17.06 -13.72 13.43
N GLU A 27 -17.62 -14.61 14.25
CA GLU A 27 -16.97 -15.89 14.60
C GLU A 27 -16.80 -16.77 13.36
N HIS A 28 -17.79 -16.81 12.47
CA HIS A 28 -17.68 -17.54 11.21
C HIS A 28 -16.55 -16.97 10.33
N ARG A 29 -16.50 -15.66 10.12
CA ARG A 29 -15.42 -15.01 9.34
C ARG A 29 -14.04 -15.27 9.94
N LYS A 30 -13.93 -15.17 11.27
CA LYS A 30 -12.69 -15.46 11.99
C LYS A 30 -12.25 -16.90 11.78
N SER A 31 -13.17 -17.85 11.96
CA SER A 31 -12.91 -19.28 11.74
C SER A 31 -12.48 -19.58 10.30
N THR A 32 -13.16 -19.02 9.30
CA THR A 32 -12.79 -19.17 7.88
C THR A 32 -11.42 -18.58 7.59
N THR A 33 -11.14 -17.39 8.13
CA THR A 33 -9.83 -16.73 7.97
C THR A 33 -8.72 -17.59 8.57
N THR A 34 -8.90 -18.07 9.82
CA THR A 34 -7.93 -18.97 10.47
C THR A 34 -7.70 -20.23 9.65
N ALA A 35 -8.76 -20.92 9.22
CA ALA A 35 -8.62 -22.14 8.41
C ALA A 35 -7.87 -21.89 7.09
N GLN A 36 -8.09 -20.75 6.44
CA GLN A 36 -7.34 -20.37 5.25
C GLN A 36 -5.86 -20.10 5.56
N GLN A 37 -5.57 -19.33 6.62
CA GLN A 37 -4.18 -19.04 6.99
C GLN A 37 -3.43 -20.31 7.38
N ASP A 38 -4.07 -21.24 8.08
CA ASP A 38 -3.50 -22.55 8.40
C ASP A 38 -3.19 -23.36 7.14
N ALA A 39 -4.09 -23.35 6.15
CA ALA A 39 -3.87 -24.01 4.86
C ALA A 39 -2.71 -23.39 4.07
N LEU A 40 -2.49 -22.08 4.20
CA LEU A 40 -1.41 -21.36 3.52
C LEU A 40 -0.08 -21.38 4.28
N ALA A 41 -0.08 -21.69 5.57
CA ALA A 41 1.11 -21.55 6.43
C ALA A 41 2.36 -22.24 5.85
N ALA A 42 2.21 -23.45 5.33
CA ALA A 42 3.33 -24.18 4.72
C ALA A 42 3.88 -23.48 3.47
N PHE A 43 3.01 -22.87 2.64
CA PHE A 43 3.42 -22.15 1.44
C PHE A 43 4.30 -20.94 1.79
N TYR A 44 3.90 -20.16 2.80
CA TYR A 44 4.54 -18.89 3.18
C TYR A 44 5.79 -19.02 4.05
N GLN A 45 6.13 -20.24 4.49
CA GLN A 45 7.37 -20.49 5.22
C GLN A 45 8.57 -20.47 4.25
N PRO A 46 9.54 -19.54 4.35
CA PRO A 46 10.71 -19.52 3.49
C PRO A 46 11.61 -20.77 3.65
N PRO A 47 12.37 -21.17 2.60
CA PRO A 47 13.40 -22.19 2.74
C PRO A 47 14.53 -21.70 3.67
N SER A 48 15.24 -22.65 4.29
CA SER A 48 16.43 -22.38 5.10
C SER A 48 17.60 -23.20 4.58
N PRO A 49 18.69 -22.59 4.06
CA PRO A 49 18.89 -21.14 3.91
C PRO A 49 18.04 -20.52 2.78
N ILE A 50 17.80 -19.21 2.85
CA ILE A 50 17.17 -18.43 1.77
C ILE A 50 18.17 -18.28 0.61
N PRO A 51 17.77 -18.48 -0.67
CA PRO A 51 18.65 -18.24 -1.82
C PRO A 51 19.11 -16.78 -1.87
N ARG A 52 20.32 -16.53 -2.37
CA ARG A 52 20.90 -15.17 -2.42
C ARG A 52 20.55 -14.36 -3.66
N GLU A 53 20.13 -15.03 -4.74
CA GLU A 53 19.82 -14.37 -6.00
C GLU A 53 18.45 -13.68 -5.91
N LEU A 54 18.46 -12.35 -6.04
CA LEU A 54 17.26 -11.51 -5.93
C LEU A 54 16.29 -11.79 -7.07
N GLY A 55 15.00 -11.81 -6.76
CA GLY A 55 13.95 -12.20 -7.68
C GLY A 55 13.87 -13.70 -7.95
N THR A 56 14.64 -14.55 -7.28
CA THR A 56 14.44 -16.00 -7.38
C THR A 56 13.03 -16.34 -6.91
N VAL A 57 12.23 -16.97 -7.78
CA VAL A 57 10.93 -17.51 -7.41
C VAL A 57 11.14 -18.76 -6.56
N VAL A 58 10.77 -18.67 -5.29
CA VAL A 58 10.92 -19.75 -4.31
C VAL A 58 9.80 -20.76 -4.49
N ARG A 59 8.56 -20.29 -4.62
CA ARG A 59 7.33 -21.06 -4.81
C ARG A 59 6.34 -20.25 -5.60
N MET A 60 5.48 -20.94 -6.34
CA MET A 60 4.38 -20.33 -7.06
C MET A 60 3.25 -21.35 -7.19
N GLU A 61 2.00 -20.90 -6.99
CA GLU A 61 0.81 -21.72 -7.21
C GLU A 61 -0.34 -20.85 -7.75
N PRO A 62 -1.36 -21.43 -8.40
CA PRO A 62 -2.52 -20.68 -8.87
C PRO A 62 -3.18 -19.90 -7.72
N LEU A 63 -3.63 -18.67 -8.00
CA LEU A 63 -4.24 -17.81 -6.99
C LEU A 63 -5.58 -18.36 -6.47
N GLY A 64 -6.26 -19.18 -7.27
CA GLY A 64 -7.53 -19.84 -6.93
C GLY A 64 -8.78 -18.99 -7.24
N VAL A 65 -8.61 -17.91 -8.00
CA VAL A 65 -9.69 -16.99 -8.42
C VAL A 65 -9.67 -16.79 -9.93
N THR A 66 -10.79 -16.35 -10.49
CA THR A 66 -10.86 -15.95 -11.91
C THR A 66 -10.23 -14.58 -12.08
N VAL A 67 -9.28 -14.45 -13.00
CA VAL A 67 -8.64 -13.18 -13.35
C VAL A 67 -9.14 -12.75 -14.74
N PRO A 68 -9.79 -11.59 -14.89
CA PRO A 68 -10.21 -11.10 -16.21
C PRO A 68 -9.03 -10.94 -17.16
N GLY A 69 -9.13 -11.50 -18.37
CA GLY A 69 -8.11 -11.37 -19.43
C GLY A 69 -6.82 -12.18 -19.21
N GLY A 70 -6.70 -12.97 -18.13
CA GLY A 70 -5.46 -13.65 -17.79
C GLY A 70 -5.56 -14.73 -16.72
N THR A 71 -4.40 -15.09 -16.16
CA THR A 71 -4.27 -16.05 -15.06
C THR A 71 -3.48 -15.40 -13.92
N GLY A 72 -3.91 -15.65 -12.68
CA GLY A 72 -3.22 -15.18 -11.48
C GLY A 72 -2.51 -16.29 -10.72
N PHE A 73 -1.34 -15.98 -10.20
CA PHE A 73 -0.55 -16.85 -9.32
C PHE A 73 -0.23 -16.09 -8.04
N ARG A 74 -0.22 -16.79 -6.91
CA ARG A 74 0.51 -16.33 -5.72
C ARG A 74 1.94 -16.87 -5.80
N MET A 75 2.91 -16.10 -5.34
CA MET A 75 4.31 -16.50 -5.34
C MET A 75 5.05 -16.05 -4.10
N LEU A 76 6.10 -16.78 -3.74
CA LEU A 76 7.17 -16.31 -2.89
C LEU A 76 8.39 -16.03 -3.75
N TYR A 77 9.05 -14.89 -3.52
CA TYR A 77 10.30 -14.58 -4.19
C TYR A 77 11.33 -13.95 -3.24
N VAL A 78 12.60 -14.13 -3.60
CA VAL A 78 13.71 -13.57 -2.84
C VAL A 78 13.78 -12.06 -3.07
N SER A 79 13.72 -11.31 -1.99
CA SER A 79 14.09 -9.89 -1.91
C SER A 79 15.27 -9.75 -0.93
N GLN A 80 15.50 -8.55 -0.43
CA GLN A 80 16.51 -8.31 0.60
C GLN A 80 16.07 -7.19 1.54
N ARG A 81 16.58 -7.24 2.76
CA ARG A 81 16.47 -6.16 3.73
C ARG A 81 17.39 -4.98 3.35
N PRO A 82 17.18 -3.79 3.93
CA PRO A 82 18.04 -2.63 3.68
C PRO A 82 19.52 -2.85 4.01
N ASP A 83 19.83 -3.71 4.99
CA ASP A 83 21.18 -4.13 5.39
C ASP A 83 21.84 -5.13 4.41
N GLY A 84 21.11 -5.64 3.42
CA GLY A 84 21.59 -6.59 2.42
C GLY A 84 21.30 -8.05 2.74
N GLU A 85 20.71 -8.36 3.90
CA GLU A 85 20.36 -9.74 4.23
C GLU A 85 19.22 -10.26 3.32
N PRO A 86 19.36 -11.47 2.74
CA PRO A 86 18.30 -12.08 1.96
C PRO A 86 17.02 -12.26 2.78
N ALA A 87 15.89 -11.92 2.17
CA ALA A 87 14.57 -12.11 2.75
C ALA A 87 13.58 -12.58 1.69
N VAL A 88 12.40 -13.03 2.11
CA VAL A 88 11.37 -13.51 1.19
C VAL A 88 10.14 -12.62 1.32
N SER A 89 9.66 -12.13 0.18
CA SER A 89 8.36 -11.48 0.06
C SER A 89 7.37 -12.44 -0.57
N GLY A 90 6.12 -12.37 -0.14
CA GLY A 90 5.02 -12.85 -0.96
C GLY A 90 4.71 -11.87 -2.10
N GLY A 91 3.82 -12.28 -3.00
CA GLY A 91 3.31 -11.44 -4.06
C GLY A 91 2.34 -12.18 -4.95
N MET A 92 1.76 -11.45 -5.91
CA MET A 92 0.92 -12.02 -6.95
C MET A 92 1.47 -11.69 -8.34
N LEU A 93 1.35 -12.63 -9.26
CA LEU A 93 1.74 -12.49 -10.66
C LEU A 93 0.52 -12.75 -11.54
N PHE A 94 0.19 -11.79 -12.40
CA PHE A 94 -0.91 -11.85 -13.35
C PHE A 94 -0.36 -11.87 -14.77
N ILE A 95 -0.68 -12.95 -15.49
CA ILE A 95 -0.18 -13.23 -16.84
C ILE A 95 -1.34 -13.11 -17.83
N PRO A 96 -1.25 -12.22 -18.83
CA PRO A 96 -2.27 -12.07 -19.87
C PRO A 96 -2.45 -13.33 -20.73
N SER A 97 -3.69 -13.56 -21.18
CA SER A 97 -4.00 -14.61 -22.17
C SER A 97 -3.69 -14.22 -23.62
N THR A 98 -3.45 -12.92 -23.89
CA THR A 98 -3.04 -12.43 -25.23
C THR A 98 -1.68 -13.00 -25.63
N PRO A 99 -1.32 -13.13 -26.92
CA PRO A 99 0.03 -13.58 -27.30
C PRO A 99 1.14 -12.64 -26.79
N ALA A 100 2.26 -13.20 -26.33
CA ALA A 100 3.41 -12.41 -25.90
C ALA A 100 4.16 -11.81 -27.11
N PRO A 101 4.57 -10.53 -27.06
CA PRO A 101 5.38 -9.94 -28.11
C PRO A 101 6.83 -10.47 -28.07
N PRO A 102 7.56 -10.49 -29.21
CA PRO A 102 8.92 -11.04 -29.28
C PRO A 102 9.93 -10.40 -28.32
N GLU A 103 9.77 -9.11 -28.02
CA GLU A 103 10.63 -8.33 -27.12
C GLU A 103 10.31 -8.53 -25.62
N GLY A 104 9.29 -9.32 -25.30
CA GLY A 104 8.77 -9.50 -23.94
C GLY A 104 7.70 -8.48 -23.57
N ARG A 105 6.82 -8.86 -22.65
CA ARG A 105 5.69 -8.04 -22.20
C ARG A 105 6.16 -6.85 -21.35
N PRO A 106 5.56 -5.66 -21.53
CA PRO A 106 5.66 -4.61 -20.52
C PRO A 106 5.18 -5.10 -19.15
N VAL A 107 5.80 -4.62 -18.08
CA VAL A 107 5.47 -5.00 -16.70
C VAL A 107 4.92 -3.81 -15.93
N VAL A 108 3.81 -3.98 -15.23
CA VAL A 108 3.35 -3.05 -14.20
C VAL A 108 3.63 -3.68 -12.84
N ALA A 109 4.49 -3.04 -12.07
CA ALA A 109 4.75 -3.41 -10.68
C ALA A 109 3.75 -2.67 -9.78
N TRP A 110 2.72 -3.38 -9.34
CA TRP A 110 1.69 -2.84 -8.46
C TRP A 110 2.10 -2.97 -6.99
N ALA A 111 2.13 -1.84 -6.29
CA ALA A 111 2.40 -1.72 -4.88
C ALA A 111 1.09 -1.39 -4.13
N HIS A 112 0.64 -2.30 -3.26
CA HIS A 112 -0.61 -2.12 -2.53
C HIS A 112 -0.51 -1.04 -1.44
N GLY A 113 -1.64 -0.48 -1.03
CA GLY A 113 -1.75 0.46 0.09
C GLY A 113 -1.68 -0.23 1.44
N THR A 114 -1.91 0.54 2.51
CA THR A 114 -1.85 0.00 3.87
C THR A 114 -3.00 -0.95 4.14
N LEU A 115 -2.69 -2.19 4.53
CA LEU A 115 -3.69 -3.22 4.85
C LEU A 115 -3.60 -3.73 6.29
N GLY A 116 -2.53 -3.41 7.02
CA GLY A 116 -2.13 -4.02 8.30
C GLY A 116 -1.03 -5.07 8.11
N MET A 117 -0.23 -5.31 9.15
CA MET A 117 0.94 -6.22 9.13
C MET A 117 0.57 -7.69 9.37
N GLY A 118 -0.69 -7.99 9.66
CA GLY A 118 -1.14 -9.36 9.91
C GLY A 118 -1.13 -10.22 8.65
N ASP A 119 -0.82 -11.50 8.81
CA ASP A 119 -0.79 -12.50 7.73
C ASP A 119 -2.06 -12.49 6.85
N ALA A 120 -3.24 -12.40 7.47
CA ALA A 120 -4.52 -12.40 6.75
C ALA A 120 -4.81 -11.11 5.97
N CYS A 121 -4.09 -10.03 6.27
CA CYS A 121 -4.22 -8.74 5.60
C CYS A 121 -3.43 -8.69 4.29
N THR A 122 -2.48 -9.61 4.12
CA THR A 122 -1.59 -9.67 2.97
C THR A 122 -2.36 -10.03 1.69
N PRO A 123 -2.26 -9.27 0.57
CA PRO A 123 -3.07 -9.49 -0.63
C PRO A 123 -2.99 -10.91 -1.16
N SER A 124 -1.79 -11.48 -1.30
CA SER A 124 -1.63 -12.84 -1.83
C SER A 124 -2.23 -13.93 -0.91
N ARG A 125 -2.44 -13.61 0.38
CA ARG A 125 -3.02 -14.49 1.42
C ARG A 125 -4.51 -14.26 1.64
N SER A 126 -5.07 -13.22 1.06
CA SER A 126 -6.47 -12.81 1.25
C SER A 126 -7.46 -13.80 0.64
N THR A 127 -8.69 -13.82 1.17
CA THR A 127 -9.83 -14.50 0.52
C THR A 127 -10.29 -13.77 -0.74
N ASN A 128 -10.02 -12.48 -0.85
CA ASN A 128 -10.36 -11.64 -1.99
C ASN A 128 -9.11 -10.92 -2.54
N PRO A 129 -8.20 -11.64 -3.20
CA PRO A 129 -6.90 -11.11 -3.60
C PRO A 129 -6.97 -10.06 -4.72
N LEU A 130 -8.11 -9.92 -5.42
CA LEU A 130 -8.28 -8.94 -6.51
C LEU A 130 -8.93 -7.63 -6.08
N GLN A 131 -9.36 -7.52 -4.82
CA GLN A 131 -10.18 -6.43 -4.30
C GLN A 131 -9.69 -5.02 -4.68
N ASP A 132 -8.38 -4.79 -4.67
CA ASP A 132 -7.78 -3.47 -4.95
C ASP A 132 -7.43 -3.26 -6.43
N THR A 133 -7.73 -4.25 -7.28
CA THR A 133 -7.33 -4.31 -8.69
C THR A 133 -8.49 -4.53 -9.67
N ASP A 134 -9.67 -4.87 -9.15
CA ASP A 134 -10.82 -5.39 -9.92
C ASP A 134 -11.22 -4.54 -11.12
N ASN A 135 -11.08 -3.21 -11.07
CA ASN A 135 -11.58 -2.32 -12.11
C ASN A 135 -10.54 -1.85 -13.14
N TRP A 136 -9.28 -2.25 -13.00
CA TRP A 136 -8.21 -1.87 -13.94
C TRP A 136 -7.33 -3.06 -14.36
N LEU A 137 -7.27 -4.15 -13.57
CA LEU A 137 -6.44 -5.31 -13.87
C LEU A 137 -6.81 -5.94 -15.22
N GLY A 138 -8.11 -6.12 -15.48
CA GLY A 138 -8.59 -6.70 -16.74
C GLY A 138 -8.15 -5.89 -17.97
N GLU A 139 -8.17 -4.56 -17.89
CA GLU A 139 -7.72 -3.69 -18.98
C GLU A 139 -6.21 -3.83 -19.23
N MET A 140 -5.40 -3.92 -18.16
CA MET A 140 -3.97 -4.20 -18.29
C MET A 140 -3.70 -5.57 -18.92
N MET A 141 -4.48 -6.59 -18.56
CA MET A 141 -4.39 -7.92 -19.16
C MET A 141 -4.76 -7.90 -20.65
N ASP A 142 -5.84 -7.20 -21.03
CA ASP A 142 -6.26 -7.05 -22.42
C ASP A 142 -5.21 -6.31 -23.27
N LEU A 143 -4.49 -5.36 -22.67
CA LEU A 143 -3.34 -4.67 -23.28
C LEU A 143 -2.06 -5.53 -23.33
N GLY A 144 -2.09 -6.74 -22.77
CA GLY A 144 -1.01 -7.71 -22.82
C GLY A 144 0.15 -7.45 -21.86
N TRP A 145 -0.07 -6.67 -20.80
CA TRP A 145 0.94 -6.34 -19.79
C TRP A 145 0.95 -7.38 -18.67
N VAL A 146 2.14 -7.76 -18.21
CA VAL A 146 2.25 -8.51 -16.95
C VAL A 146 2.03 -7.55 -15.80
N VAL A 147 1.17 -7.92 -14.86
CA VAL A 147 1.06 -7.19 -13.59
C VAL A 147 1.69 -8.07 -12.52
N VAL A 148 2.64 -7.53 -11.77
CA VAL A 148 3.25 -8.20 -10.62
C VAL A 148 3.08 -7.33 -9.39
N SER A 149 2.83 -7.94 -8.25
CA SER A 149 2.69 -7.26 -6.99
C SER A 149 3.59 -7.87 -5.93
N THR A 150 4.03 -7.01 -5.02
CA THR A 150 4.72 -7.39 -3.81
C THR A 150 3.75 -7.31 -2.63
N ASP A 151 3.86 -8.25 -1.70
CA ASP A 151 3.25 -8.16 -0.38
C ASP A 151 4.11 -7.36 0.61
N TYR A 152 5.34 -7.01 0.23
CA TYR A 152 6.45 -6.54 1.08
C TYR A 152 7.05 -7.61 2.00
N VAL A 153 8.37 -7.56 2.20
CA VAL A 153 9.08 -8.45 3.11
C VAL A 153 8.54 -8.29 4.54
N GLY A 154 8.35 -9.42 5.23
CA GLY A 154 7.86 -9.44 6.62
C GLY A 154 6.35 -9.26 6.75
N MET A 155 5.62 -9.11 5.65
CA MET A 155 4.16 -9.09 5.61
C MET A 155 3.68 -10.40 5.00
N GLY A 156 3.04 -11.22 5.82
CA GLY A 156 2.68 -12.59 5.45
C GLY A 156 3.88 -13.56 5.35
N THR A 157 5.10 -13.11 5.64
CA THR A 157 6.33 -13.91 5.73
C THR A 157 7.10 -13.57 7.01
N PRO A 158 8.01 -14.45 7.51
CA PRO A 158 8.71 -14.20 8.77
C PRO A 158 9.61 -12.95 8.80
N GLY A 159 9.66 -12.33 9.99
CA GLY A 159 10.50 -11.17 10.31
C GLY A 159 9.76 -9.84 10.17
N PRO A 160 10.40 -8.70 10.50
CA PRO A 160 9.67 -7.43 10.55
C PRO A 160 9.34 -6.91 9.15
N ASN A 161 8.13 -6.39 9.01
CA ASN A 161 7.72 -5.52 7.91
C ASN A 161 8.22 -4.09 8.14
N LEU A 162 8.77 -3.47 7.08
CA LEU A 162 9.35 -2.14 7.14
C LEU A 162 8.44 -1.11 6.44
N TYR A 163 7.34 -0.79 7.10
CA TYR A 163 6.30 0.16 6.66
C TYR A 163 6.83 1.58 6.44
N LEU A 164 6.60 2.14 5.24
CA LEU A 164 7.07 3.47 4.81
C LEU A 164 8.58 3.65 4.96
N VAL A 165 9.35 2.57 4.77
CA VAL A 165 10.81 2.62 4.64
C VAL A 165 11.17 2.46 3.17
N ALA A 166 11.53 3.58 2.54
CA ALA A 166 11.83 3.71 1.11
C ALA A 166 12.77 2.61 0.58
N GLN A 167 13.84 2.34 1.32
CA GLN A 167 14.86 1.35 0.92
C GLN A 167 14.30 -0.08 0.91
N ALA A 168 13.37 -0.41 1.80
CA ALA A 168 12.74 -1.72 1.85
C ALA A 168 11.69 -1.85 0.73
N GLU A 169 10.73 -0.92 0.69
CA GLU A 169 9.61 -0.98 -0.26
C GLU A 169 10.08 -0.96 -1.72
N ALA A 170 11.05 -0.09 -2.07
CA ALA A 170 11.57 -0.03 -3.44
C ALA A 170 12.31 -1.32 -3.85
N ARG A 171 12.99 -2.01 -2.91
CA ARG A 171 13.63 -3.31 -3.18
C ARG A 171 12.58 -4.36 -3.48
N ASP A 172 11.54 -4.40 -2.68
CA ASP A 172 10.46 -5.37 -2.82
C ASP A 172 9.72 -5.19 -4.16
N VAL A 173 9.47 -3.94 -4.57
CA VAL A 173 8.92 -3.62 -5.90
C VAL A 173 9.83 -4.09 -7.03
N VAL A 174 11.11 -3.69 -7.08
CA VAL A 174 11.99 -4.09 -8.20
C VAL A 174 12.29 -5.59 -8.21
N ASN A 175 12.37 -6.22 -7.04
CA ASN A 175 12.57 -7.67 -6.95
C ASN A 175 11.32 -8.45 -7.37
N SER A 176 10.11 -7.88 -7.21
CA SER A 176 8.90 -8.48 -7.78
C SER A 176 8.96 -8.51 -9.31
N VAL A 177 9.51 -7.47 -9.95
CA VAL A 177 9.72 -7.43 -11.41
C VAL A 177 10.75 -8.47 -11.83
N ARG A 178 11.86 -8.62 -11.09
CA ARG A 178 12.82 -9.72 -11.32
C ARG A 178 12.14 -11.09 -11.22
N ALA A 179 11.31 -11.29 -10.20
CA ALA A 179 10.55 -12.53 -10.02
C ALA A 179 9.63 -12.83 -11.19
N ALA A 180 8.87 -11.83 -11.68
CA ALA A 180 8.05 -11.99 -12.87
C ALA A 180 8.87 -12.40 -14.10
N ARG A 181 10.08 -11.83 -14.28
CA ARG A 181 11.00 -12.19 -15.38
C ARG A 181 11.59 -13.59 -15.25
N ASN A 182 11.66 -14.11 -14.03
CA ASN A 182 12.13 -15.47 -13.76
C ASN A 182 11.03 -16.53 -13.92
N VAL A 183 9.80 -16.14 -14.29
CA VAL A 183 8.72 -17.04 -14.69
C VAL A 183 8.63 -17.07 -16.22
N PRO A 184 9.10 -18.13 -16.91
CA PRO A 184 9.13 -18.19 -18.37
C PRO A 184 7.79 -17.92 -19.04
N GLU A 185 6.70 -18.46 -18.48
CA GLU A 185 5.33 -18.33 -18.97
C GLU A 185 4.82 -16.89 -18.93
N ALA A 186 5.39 -16.03 -18.08
CA ALA A 186 5.02 -14.63 -18.01
C ALA A 186 5.53 -13.86 -19.22
N HIS A 187 6.62 -14.30 -19.85
CA HIS A 187 7.32 -13.54 -20.90
C HIS A 187 7.59 -12.09 -20.48
N ALA A 188 7.81 -11.82 -19.19
CA ALA A 188 8.00 -10.48 -18.68
C ALA A 188 9.30 -9.86 -19.22
N GLY A 189 9.18 -8.67 -19.80
CA GLY A 189 10.30 -7.90 -20.31
C GLY A 189 11.03 -7.13 -19.22
N LYS A 190 11.97 -6.26 -19.62
CA LYS A 190 12.75 -5.40 -18.71
C LYS A 190 12.07 -4.05 -18.43
N ARG A 191 11.20 -3.61 -19.33
CA ARG A 191 10.51 -2.31 -19.27
C ARG A 191 9.37 -2.41 -18.28
N PHE A 192 9.39 -1.57 -17.26
CA PHE A 192 8.36 -1.57 -16.24
C PHE A 192 7.94 -0.18 -15.78
N ILE A 193 6.75 -0.12 -15.17
CA ILE A 193 6.20 1.06 -14.50
C ILE A 193 5.78 0.64 -13.09
N ALA A 194 6.06 1.49 -12.09
CA ALA A 194 5.53 1.30 -10.74
C ALA A 194 4.19 2.02 -10.59
N TRP A 195 3.20 1.34 -10.02
CA TRP A 195 1.86 1.87 -9.76
C TRP A 195 1.45 1.54 -8.33
N GLY A 196 0.95 2.49 -7.55
CA GLY A 196 0.50 2.16 -6.20
C GLY A 196 -0.36 3.20 -5.51
N HIS A 197 -0.97 2.80 -4.41
CA HIS A 197 -1.94 3.59 -3.64
C HIS A 197 -1.48 3.83 -2.23
N SER A 198 -1.67 5.02 -1.66
CA SER A 198 -1.38 5.30 -0.25
C SER A 198 0.08 4.96 0.12
N GLN A 199 0.33 3.96 0.96
CA GLN A 199 1.67 3.36 1.18
C GLN A 199 2.32 2.90 -0.14
N GLY A 200 1.61 2.16 -0.97
CA GLY A 200 2.08 1.76 -2.29
C GLY A 200 2.36 2.94 -3.23
N GLY A 201 1.69 4.08 -3.01
CA GLY A 201 2.00 5.33 -3.68
C GLY A 201 3.36 5.88 -3.25
N HIS A 202 3.66 5.86 -1.94
CA HIS A 202 4.99 6.16 -1.40
C HIS A 202 6.07 5.22 -1.99
N SER A 203 5.80 3.91 -1.97
CA SER A 203 6.67 2.88 -2.56
C SER A 203 6.94 3.13 -4.06
N SER A 204 5.90 3.48 -4.82
CA SER A 204 6.02 3.77 -6.26
C SER A 204 6.88 5.00 -6.53
N LEU A 205 6.70 6.08 -5.75
CA LEU A 205 7.51 7.30 -5.88
C LEU A 205 8.98 7.04 -5.51
N TRP A 206 9.25 6.28 -4.44
CA TRP A 206 10.62 5.89 -4.07
C TRP A 206 11.26 4.90 -5.04
N THR A 207 10.47 4.04 -5.68
CA THR A 207 10.95 3.21 -6.80
C THR A 207 11.47 4.10 -7.93
N GLY A 208 10.82 5.24 -8.20
CA GLY A 208 11.30 6.27 -9.12
C GLY A 208 12.72 6.77 -8.85
N HIS A 209 13.10 6.87 -7.56
CA HIS A 209 14.42 7.31 -7.13
C HIS A 209 15.46 6.19 -7.11
N LEU A 210 15.05 4.99 -6.69
CA LEU A 210 15.98 3.94 -6.30
C LEU A 210 16.14 2.84 -7.36
N ALA A 211 15.19 2.68 -8.30
CA ALA A 211 15.20 1.55 -9.23
C ALA A 211 16.48 1.45 -10.06
N ARG A 212 17.03 2.57 -10.57
CA ARG A 212 18.26 2.55 -11.38
C ARG A 212 19.47 2.03 -10.59
N THR A 213 19.51 2.25 -9.28
CA THR A 213 20.59 1.76 -8.41
C THR A 213 20.34 0.33 -7.95
N LEU A 214 19.09 0.00 -7.60
CA LEU A 214 18.73 -1.32 -7.06
C LEU A 214 18.63 -2.40 -8.13
N ALA A 215 18.23 -2.03 -9.35
CA ALA A 215 18.00 -2.92 -10.47
C ALA A 215 18.40 -2.27 -11.82
N PRO A 216 19.70 -2.01 -12.04
CA PRO A 216 20.20 -1.38 -13.26
C PRO A 216 19.95 -2.20 -14.54
N GLU A 217 19.63 -3.49 -14.41
CA GLU A 217 19.26 -4.36 -15.52
C GLU A 217 17.78 -4.24 -15.94
N LEU A 218 16.97 -3.53 -15.17
CA LEU A 218 15.57 -3.20 -15.46
C LEU A 218 15.45 -1.75 -15.93
N GLU A 219 14.42 -1.48 -16.72
CA GLU A 219 14.17 -0.16 -17.30
C GLU A 219 12.86 0.42 -16.74
N LEU A 220 12.96 1.24 -15.69
CA LEU A 220 11.81 1.98 -15.16
C LEU A 220 11.48 3.14 -16.11
N ILE A 221 10.27 3.10 -16.70
CA ILE A 221 9.83 4.08 -17.70
C ILE A 221 9.08 5.26 -17.07
N ALA A 222 8.34 5.00 -15.99
CA ALA A 222 7.51 6.00 -15.32
C ALA A 222 7.04 5.48 -13.95
N VAL A 223 6.53 6.38 -13.11
CA VAL A 223 5.85 6.03 -11.86
C VAL A 223 4.46 6.66 -11.81
N ALA A 224 3.51 5.93 -11.27
CA ALA A 224 2.16 6.40 -11.05
C ALA A 224 1.75 6.12 -9.60
N ALA A 225 0.99 7.03 -9.01
CA ALA A 225 0.50 6.88 -7.65
C ALA A 225 -0.92 7.42 -7.48
N ALA A 226 -1.68 6.86 -6.54
CA ALA A 226 -2.96 7.38 -6.10
C ALA A 226 -2.92 7.67 -4.59
N ALA A 227 -3.35 8.86 -4.19
CA ALA A 227 -3.31 9.34 -2.81
C ALA A 227 -2.00 9.00 -2.06
N PRO A 228 -0.80 9.27 -2.64
CA PRO A 228 0.45 8.76 -2.08
C PRO A 228 0.76 9.38 -0.72
N ALA A 229 1.29 8.58 0.20
CA ALA A 229 1.88 9.05 1.45
C ALA A 229 3.24 9.73 1.19
N ALA A 230 3.23 10.87 0.49
CA ALA A 230 4.44 11.48 -0.07
C ALA A 230 4.96 12.71 0.68
N GLU A 231 4.23 13.21 1.68
CA GLU A 231 4.63 14.35 2.53
C GLU A 231 4.49 13.95 4.00
N LEU A 232 5.32 13.00 4.45
CA LEU A 232 5.08 12.24 5.68
C LEU A 232 4.95 13.13 6.92
N ASN A 233 5.82 14.12 7.10
CA ASN A 233 5.71 15.01 8.26
C ASN A 233 4.42 15.83 8.27
N ARG A 234 3.92 16.24 7.11
CA ARG A 234 2.67 16.99 6.99
C ARG A 234 1.48 16.09 7.28
N ILE A 235 1.52 14.86 6.80
CA ILE A 235 0.48 13.85 7.03
C ILE A 235 0.44 13.50 8.53
N ILE A 236 1.59 13.16 9.13
CA ILE A 236 1.70 12.82 10.56
C ILE A 236 1.19 13.99 11.41
N GLY A 237 1.69 15.21 11.19
CA GLY A 237 1.28 16.39 11.96
C GLY A 237 -0.21 16.73 11.85
N ALA A 238 -0.85 16.38 10.73
CA ALA A 238 -2.29 16.59 10.54
C ALA A 238 -3.15 15.45 11.11
N GLN A 239 -2.62 14.24 11.22
CA GLN A 239 -3.41 13.03 11.49
C GLN A 239 -3.16 12.38 12.86
N TRP A 240 -2.11 12.79 13.60
CA TRP A 240 -1.73 12.11 14.84
C TRP A 240 -2.81 12.09 15.94
N LYS A 241 -3.73 13.08 15.95
CA LYS A 241 -4.89 13.16 16.88
C LYS A 241 -6.18 12.57 16.34
N THR A 242 -6.18 12.02 15.13
CA THR A 242 -7.39 11.49 14.51
C THR A 242 -7.42 9.97 14.64
N PRO A 243 -8.53 9.30 14.25
CA PRO A 243 -8.57 7.84 14.18
C PRO A 243 -7.43 7.24 13.33
N VAL A 244 -6.88 7.99 12.37
CA VAL A 244 -5.73 7.56 11.55
C VAL A 244 -4.50 7.29 12.41
N GLY A 245 -4.30 8.03 13.52
CA GLY A 245 -3.21 7.79 14.46
C GLY A 245 -3.28 6.40 15.11
N TRP A 246 -4.49 5.89 15.38
CA TRP A 246 -4.69 4.54 15.92
C TRP A 246 -4.52 3.43 14.88
N VAL A 247 -4.66 3.77 13.60
CA VAL A 247 -4.55 2.81 12.49
C VAL A 247 -3.10 2.69 12.02
N ILE A 248 -2.47 3.82 11.71
CA ILE A 248 -1.13 3.86 11.10
C ILE A 248 -0.01 3.97 12.14
N GLY A 249 -0.29 4.59 13.30
CA GLY A 249 0.69 4.74 14.38
C GLY A 249 1.33 3.42 14.83
N PRO A 250 0.56 2.34 15.06
CA PRO A 250 1.10 1.02 15.36
C PRO A 250 2.07 0.46 14.31
N GLU A 251 1.74 0.59 13.03
CA GLU A 251 2.59 0.10 11.93
C GLU A 251 3.93 0.87 11.90
N VAL A 252 3.87 2.20 12.08
CA VAL A 252 5.07 3.04 12.19
C VAL A 252 5.88 2.69 13.45
N GLU A 253 5.23 2.45 14.59
CA GLU A 253 5.91 2.05 15.84
C GLU A 253 6.61 0.70 15.72
N GLN A 254 6.02 -0.28 15.04
CA GLN A 254 6.63 -1.60 14.84
C GLN A 254 7.77 -1.55 13.81
N SER A 255 7.65 -0.69 12.80
CA SER A 255 8.62 -0.61 11.71
C SER A 255 9.81 0.31 12.02
N TRP A 256 9.56 1.56 12.38
CA TRP A 256 10.60 2.60 12.35
C TRP A 256 11.74 2.37 13.35
N PRO A 257 11.53 1.86 14.58
CA PRO A 257 12.63 1.54 15.50
C PRO A 257 13.62 0.50 14.95
N VAL A 258 13.22 -0.33 13.98
CA VAL A 258 14.12 -1.30 13.33
C VAL A 258 15.19 -0.58 12.51
N VAL A 259 14.84 0.53 11.86
CA VAL A 259 15.75 1.33 11.02
C VAL A 259 16.29 2.57 11.72
N TYR A 260 15.60 3.03 12.76
CA TYR A 260 15.92 4.19 13.59
C TYR A 260 15.98 3.77 15.06
N PRO A 261 17.01 3.03 15.50
CA PRO A 261 17.09 2.50 16.87
C PRO A 261 17.10 3.58 17.96
N GLN A 262 17.45 4.82 17.60
CA GLN A 262 17.42 5.99 18.48
C GLN A 262 16.07 6.73 18.49
N LEU A 263 15.05 6.25 17.78
CA LEU A 263 13.74 6.89 17.72
C LEU A 263 13.04 6.77 19.08
N PRO A 264 12.73 7.89 19.76
CA PRO A 264 12.09 7.83 21.07
C PRO A 264 10.62 7.44 20.93
N LEU A 265 10.25 6.32 21.56
CA LEU A 265 8.85 5.89 21.65
C LEU A 265 8.19 6.45 22.92
N GLU A 266 8.87 6.34 24.06
CA GLU A 266 8.41 6.92 25.32
C GLU A 266 8.33 8.45 25.22
N GLY A 267 7.21 9.01 25.71
CA GLY A 267 6.95 10.45 25.65
C GLY A 267 6.45 10.95 24.29
N VAL A 268 6.48 10.12 23.23
CA VAL A 268 5.83 10.38 21.95
C VAL A 268 4.55 9.55 21.81
N ILE A 269 4.60 8.28 22.20
CA ILE A 269 3.48 7.35 22.16
C ILE A 269 2.88 7.20 23.56
N THR A 270 1.56 7.12 23.66
CA THR A 270 0.91 6.93 24.95
C THR A 270 1.22 5.53 25.50
N ALA A 271 1.16 5.36 26.83
CA ALA A 271 1.31 4.03 27.44
C ALA A 271 0.31 3.01 26.90
N ARG A 272 -0.89 3.46 26.48
CA ARG A 272 -1.89 2.62 25.83
C ARG A 272 -1.49 2.23 24.42
N GLY A 273 -0.95 3.15 23.64
CA GLY A 273 -0.40 2.88 22.31
C GLY A 273 0.69 1.80 22.38
N LEU A 274 1.70 2.03 23.22
CA LEU A 274 2.81 1.09 23.45
C LEU A 274 2.32 -0.31 23.86
N ALA A 275 1.34 -0.38 24.77
CA ALA A 275 0.82 -1.66 25.25
C ALA A 275 -0.03 -2.43 24.22
N ASN A 276 -0.45 -1.79 23.12
CA ASN A 276 -1.33 -2.38 22.11
C ASN A 276 -0.73 -2.43 20.71
N SER A 277 0.46 -1.86 20.50
CA SER A 277 0.98 -1.57 19.16
C SER A 277 1.14 -2.82 18.30
N GLU A 278 1.73 -3.89 18.84
CA GLU A 278 1.88 -5.14 18.10
C GLU A 278 0.52 -5.73 17.67
N ARG A 279 -0.47 -5.78 18.58
CA ARG A 279 -1.81 -6.28 18.25
C ARG A 279 -2.46 -5.42 17.17
N LEU A 280 -2.45 -4.10 17.36
CA LEU A 280 -3.08 -3.14 16.45
C LEU A 280 -2.42 -3.14 15.07
N ALA A 281 -1.10 -3.21 15.00
CA ALA A 281 -0.37 -3.29 13.74
C ALA A 281 -0.73 -4.56 12.96
N ASN A 282 -1.03 -5.67 13.65
CA ASN A 282 -1.45 -6.92 13.05
C ASN A 282 -2.94 -6.97 12.67
N GLU A 283 -3.73 -5.95 12.98
CA GLU A 283 -5.13 -5.88 12.58
C GLU A 283 -5.29 -5.37 11.16
N CYS A 284 -6.18 -5.99 10.40
CA CYS A 284 -6.44 -5.51 9.05
C CYS A 284 -7.17 -4.17 9.08
N ILE A 285 -6.87 -3.32 8.10
CA ILE A 285 -7.18 -1.89 8.08
C ILE A 285 -8.65 -1.53 8.40
N VAL A 286 -9.61 -2.35 7.97
CA VAL A 286 -11.05 -2.12 8.25
C VAL A 286 -11.37 -2.30 9.73
N VAL A 287 -10.81 -3.33 10.37
CA VAL A 287 -11.01 -3.61 11.80
C VAL A 287 -10.28 -2.55 12.63
N ALA A 288 -9.02 -2.26 12.26
CA ALA A 288 -8.23 -1.21 12.89
C ALA A 288 -8.93 0.16 12.80
N GLY A 289 -9.56 0.48 11.67
CA GLY A 289 -10.31 1.73 11.47
C GLY A 289 -11.53 1.85 12.39
N ILE A 290 -12.31 0.77 12.55
CA ILE A 290 -13.46 0.73 13.48
C ILE A 290 -12.98 0.91 14.92
N GLU A 291 -11.91 0.21 15.31
CA GLU A 291 -11.34 0.34 16.66
C GLU A 291 -10.78 1.75 16.88
N GLY A 292 -10.07 2.32 15.91
CA GLY A 292 -9.53 3.67 15.98
C GLY A 292 -10.61 4.75 16.16
N LEU A 293 -11.74 4.62 15.44
CA LEU A 293 -12.91 5.49 15.63
C LEU A 293 -13.46 5.37 17.05
N ALA A 294 -13.71 4.15 17.54
CA ALA A 294 -14.23 3.92 18.88
C ALA A 294 -13.30 4.46 19.98
N ARG A 295 -11.99 4.30 19.82
CA ARG A 295 -10.99 4.82 20.77
C ARG A 295 -10.96 6.34 20.79
N THR A 296 -11.03 6.97 19.61
CA THR A 296 -11.07 8.43 19.49
C THR A 296 -12.35 8.99 20.13
N ASP A 297 -13.51 8.35 19.92
CA ASP A 297 -14.78 8.74 20.55
C ASP A 297 -14.76 8.60 22.08
N LEU A 298 -13.95 7.66 22.60
CA LEU A 298 -13.68 7.51 24.03
C LEU A 298 -12.62 8.49 24.58
N GLY A 299 -12.16 9.45 23.76
CA GLY A 299 -11.15 10.44 24.14
C GLY A 299 -9.76 9.83 24.36
N GLN A 300 -9.44 8.74 23.65
CA GLN A 300 -8.13 8.10 23.71
C GLN A 300 -7.29 8.52 22.52
N ASP A 301 -6.04 8.89 22.78
CA ASP A 301 -5.05 9.20 21.76
C ASP A 301 -3.99 8.11 21.65
N TYR A 302 -3.51 7.84 20.44
CA TYR A 302 -2.37 6.94 20.22
C TYR A 302 -1.05 7.61 20.65
N PHE A 303 -0.87 8.85 20.21
CA PHE A 303 0.30 9.68 20.50
C PHE A 303 0.03 10.68 21.63
N VAL A 304 1.06 11.00 22.42
CA VAL A 304 1.00 11.99 23.50
C VAL A 304 0.96 13.42 22.95
N ALA A 305 1.74 13.66 21.90
CA ALA A 305 1.89 14.93 21.22
C ALA A 305 2.13 14.67 19.72
N ASP A 306 2.15 15.74 18.92
CA ASP A 306 2.52 15.65 17.51
C ASP A 306 3.92 15.05 17.37
N PRO A 307 4.07 13.84 16.78
CA PRO A 307 5.38 13.20 16.65
C PRO A 307 6.39 14.08 15.92
N VAL A 308 5.98 14.91 14.96
CA VAL A 308 6.92 15.74 14.20
C VAL A 308 7.45 16.95 14.99
N THR A 309 6.96 17.18 16.20
CA THR A 309 7.59 18.14 17.15
C THR A 309 8.84 17.55 17.79
N ASN A 310 9.00 16.22 17.79
CA ASN A 310 10.23 15.56 18.18
C ASN A 310 11.23 15.55 16.99
N ALA A 311 12.46 16.01 17.23
CA ALA A 311 13.45 16.17 16.17
C ALA A 311 13.84 14.85 15.47
N ALA A 312 13.88 13.73 16.19
CA ALA A 312 14.22 12.42 15.63
C ALA A 312 13.11 11.90 14.72
N TRP A 313 11.85 12.00 15.15
CA TRP A 313 10.67 11.66 14.33
C TRP A 313 10.58 12.54 13.08
N ALA A 314 10.76 13.86 13.24
CA ALA A 314 10.76 14.77 12.11
C ALA A 314 11.90 14.50 11.12
N ALA A 315 13.07 14.03 11.61
CA ALA A 315 14.19 13.65 10.77
C ALA A 315 13.90 12.35 10.00
N ALA A 316 13.40 11.31 10.67
CA ALA A 316 12.99 10.06 10.05
C ALA A 316 11.90 10.30 8.98
N GLY A 317 10.86 11.06 9.29
CA GLY A 317 9.81 11.38 8.33
C GLY A 317 10.29 12.24 7.15
N ARG A 318 11.30 13.11 7.33
CA ARG A 318 11.95 13.82 6.20
C ARG A 318 12.76 12.88 5.32
N GLU A 319 13.52 11.96 5.92
CA GLU A 319 14.32 10.99 5.19
C GLU A 319 13.45 10.06 4.34
N GLN A 320 12.30 9.65 4.87
CA GLN A 320 11.34 8.80 4.16
C GLN A 320 10.37 9.61 3.27
N THR A 321 10.51 10.93 3.14
CA THR A 321 9.68 11.74 2.23
C THR A 321 10.30 11.80 0.83
N PRO A 322 9.64 11.29 -0.24
CA PRO A 322 10.15 11.37 -1.60
C PRO A 322 10.43 12.82 -2.04
N GLN A 323 11.57 13.02 -2.69
CA GLN A 323 11.95 14.33 -3.26
C GLN A 323 11.45 14.46 -4.71
N PRO A 324 11.43 15.69 -5.30
CA PRO A 324 11.10 15.85 -6.71
C PRO A 324 11.91 14.93 -7.62
N LEU A 325 11.22 14.19 -8.50
CA LEU A 325 11.86 13.36 -9.51
C LEU A 325 12.34 14.22 -10.70
N PRO A 326 13.42 13.81 -11.40
CA PRO A 326 13.93 14.55 -12.55
C PRO A 326 12.94 14.54 -13.72
N ALA A 327 13.08 15.49 -14.64
CA ALA A 327 12.20 15.66 -15.81
C ALA A 327 12.12 14.41 -16.72
N ASP A 328 13.17 13.58 -16.75
CA ASP A 328 13.22 12.35 -17.55
C ASP A 328 12.52 11.15 -16.88
N MET A 329 11.98 11.32 -15.67
CA MET A 329 11.15 10.34 -14.98
C MET A 329 9.70 10.86 -14.87
N PRO A 330 8.80 10.50 -15.81
CA PRO A 330 7.40 10.90 -15.74
C PRO A 330 6.69 10.38 -14.50
N VAL A 331 5.87 11.26 -13.90
CA VAL A 331 5.11 10.97 -12.68
C VAL A 331 3.63 11.27 -12.93
N PHE A 332 2.77 10.32 -12.59
CA PHE A 332 1.32 10.53 -12.50
C PHE A 332 0.88 10.44 -11.04
N ILE A 333 0.11 11.41 -10.56
CA ILE A 333 -0.51 11.36 -9.24
C ILE A 333 -2.01 11.63 -9.36
N ALA A 334 -2.83 10.69 -8.91
CA ALA A 334 -4.24 10.92 -8.64
C ALA A 334 -4.45 11.26 -7.16
N GLN A 335 -5.25 12.27 -6.86
CA GLN A 335 -5.62 12.64 -5.49
C GLN A 335 -7.07 13.09 -5.42
N SER A 336 -7.82 12.56 -4.44
CA SER A 336 -9.16 13.06 -4.16
C SER A 336 -9.13 14.27 -3.22
N THR A 337 -9.96 15.29 -3.50
CA THR A 337 -10.18 16.42 -2.59
C THR A 337 -11.04 16.05 -1.38
N ALA A 338 -11.70 14.88 -1.40
CA ALA A 338 -12.50 14.36 -0.29
C ALA A 338 -11.75 13.29 0.53
N ASP A 339 -10.44 13.13 0.30
CA ASP A 339 -9.59 12.22 1.07
C ASP A 339 -9.46 12.68 2.52
N ALA A 340 -9.83 11.78 3.44
CA ALA A 340 -9.81 12.02 4.89
C ALA A 340 -8.60 11.38 5.59
N VAL A 341 -7.75 10.64 4.87
CA VAL A 341 -6.58 9.92 5.42
C VAL A 341 -5.31 10.60 4.94
N VAL A 342 -5.00 10.51 3.66
CA VAL A 342 -3.96 11.33 3.04
C VAL A 342 -4.67 12.57 2.53
N LEU A 343 -4.82 13.55 3.43
CA LEU A 343 -5.51 14.80 3.13
C LEU A 343 -5.02 15.35 1.79
N ALA A 344 -5.88 16.04 1.05
CA ALA A 344 -5.53 16.50 -0.29
C ALA A 344 -4.39 17.54 -0.31
N TRP A 345 -4.31 18.38 0.74
CA TRP A 345 -3.44 19.56 0.76
C TRP A 345 -1.92 19.28 0.79
N PRO A 346 -1.38 18.25 1.49
CA PRO A 346 0.04 17.90 1.39
C PRO A 346 0.42 17.53 -0.04
N ASN A 347 -0.42 16.76 -0.76
CA ASN A 347 -0.17 16.45 -2.17
C ASN A 347 -0.36 17.66 -3.10
N GLY A 348 -1.08 18.69 -2.67
CA GLY A 348 -1.06 20.02 -3.30
C GLY A 348 0.30 20.73 -3.12
N VAL A 349 0.89 20.66 -1.93
CA VAL A 349 2.25 21.19 -1.68
C VAL A 349 3.30 20.42 -2.48
N LEU A 350 3.16 19.10 -2.57
CA LEU A 350 3.99 18.26 -3.43
C LEU A 350 3.92 18.73 -4.87
N GLN A 351 2.70 18.91 -5.41
CA GLN A 351 2.51 19.39 -6.78
C GLN A 351 3.28 20.69 -7.02
N ASP A 352 3.09 21.70 -6.17
CA ASP A 352 3.78 22.99 -6.31
C ASP A 352 5.30 22.82 -6.27
N THR A 353 5.81 22.05 -5.30
CA THR A 353 7.24 21.83 -5.07
C THR A 353 7.91 21.10 -6.23
N TRP A 354 7.30 20.01 -6.70
CA TRP A 354 7.83 19.17 -7.77
C TRP A 354 7.75 19.89 -9.12
N CYS A 355 6.66 20.62 -9.36
CA CYS A 355 6.53 21.45 -10.55
C CYS A 355 7.57 22.57 -10.59
N ALA A 356 7.83 23.26 -9.48
CA ALA A 356 8.88 24.27 -9.38
C ALA A 356 10.29 23.70 -9.59
N ALA A 357 10.52 22.45 -9.16
CA ALA A 357 11.78 21.72 -9.37
C ALA A 357 11.96 21.17 -10.79
N GLY A 358 10.94 21.27 -11.66
CA GLY A 358 11.02 20.85 -13.05
C GLY A 358 10.60 19.40 -13.33
N SER A 359 9.96 18.71 -12.37
CA SER A 359 9.43 17.36 -12.60
C SER A 359 8.39 17.33 -13.71
N THR A 360 8.37 16.22 -14.47
CA THR A 360 7.31 15.92 -15.44
C THR A 360 6.13 15.28 -14.71
N LEU A 361 5.32 16.12 -14.06
CA LEU A 361 4.22 15.72 -13.20
C LEU A 361 2.86 15.90 -13.88
N SER A 362 2.08 14.83 -13.95
CA SER A 362 0.66 14.80 -14.33
C SER A 362 -0.20 14.59 -13.08
N MET A 363 -1.04 15.58 -12.75
CA MET A 363 -1.96 15.52 -11.60
C MET A 363 -3.38 15.27 -12.08
N LEU A 364 -4.04 14.27 -11.49
CA LEU A 364 -5.47 14.02 -11.61
C LEU A 364 -6.14 14.31 -10.27
N TRP A 365 -6.87 15.42 -10.18
CA TRP A 365 -7.66 15.76 -9.01
C TRP A 365 -9.08 15.20 -9.14
N LEU A 366 -9.46 14.31 -8.24
CA LEU A 366 -10.80 13.73 -8.13
C LEU A 366 -11.62 14.48 -7.08
N GLY A 367 -12.95 14.50 -7.25
CA GLY A 367 -13.87 15.04 -6.26
C GLY A 367 -14.79 13.96 -5.71
N LYS A 368 -15.15 14.05 -4.42
CA LYS A 368 -16.13 13.16 -3.74
C LYS A 368 -15.77 11.66 -3.72
N VAL A 369 -14.49 11.32 -3.84
CA VAL A 369 -13.98 9.95 -3.70
C VAL A 369 -13.30 9.82 -2.34
N ASN A 370 -13.57 8.76 -1.57
CA ASN A 370 -12.88 8.56 -0.29
C ASN A 370 -11.43 8.07 -0.53
N HIS A 371 -10.64 7.94 0.54
CA HIS A 371 -9.24 7.51 0.42
C HIS A 371 -9.08 6.14 -0.25
N GLN A 372 -9.89 5.15 0.18
CA GLN A 372 -9.76 3.75 -0.25
C GLN A 372 -10.16 3.57 -1.72
N ASP A 373 -11.17 4.30 -2.16
CA ASP A 373 -11.69 4.21 -3.53
C ASP A 373 -10.85 5.03 -4.53
N THR A 374 -9.90 5.86 -4.07
CA THR A 374 -9.16 6.78 -4.95
C THR A 374 -8.37 6.04 -6.04
N ALA A 375 -7.68 4.95 -5.69
CA ALA A 375 -6.91 4.17 -6.66
C ALA A 375 -7.81 3.38 -7.63
N MET A 376 -8.89 2.81 -7.10
CA MET A 376 -9.92 2.16 -7.89
C MET A 376 -10.47 3.17 -8.91
N VAL A 377 -11.04 4.30 -8.47
CA VAL A 377 -11.63 5.30 -9.37
C VAL A 377 -10.64 5.87 -10.38
N ALA A 378 -9.37 6.06 -10.02
CA ALA A 378 -8.33 6.54 -10.93
C ALA A 378 -7.77 5.48 -11.89
N GLY A 379 -8.00 4.19 -11.61
CA GLY A 379 -7.38 3.05 -12.29
C GLY A 379 -7.46 3.11 -13.81
N PRO A 380 -8.64 3.26 -14.43
CA PRO A 380 -8.77 3.34 -15.89
C PRO A 380 -7.97 4.50 -16.51
N GLN A 381 -7.96 5.69 -15.88
CA GLN A 381 -7.15 6.82 -16.36
C GLN A 381 -5.66 6.54 -16.23
N VAL A 382 -5.26 5.81 -15.19
CA VAL A 382 -3.87 5.39 -14.98
C VAL A 382 -3.47 4.37 -16.05
N VAL A 383 -4.31 3.38 -16.35
CA VAL A 383 -4.07 2.42 -17.43
C VAL A 383 -3.85 3.16 -18.75
N SER A 384 -4.74 4.11 -19.09
CA SER A 384 -4.58 4.95 -20.29
C SER A 384 -3.26 5.73 -20.28
N TRP A 385 -2.88 6.33 -19.15
CA TRP A 385 -1.62 7.07 -19.03
C TRP A 385 -0.39 6.16 -19.16
N ILE A 386 -0.42 4.98 -18.55
CA ILE A 386 0.62 3.94 -18.64
C ILE A 386 0.78 3.45 -20.08
N ALA A 387 -0.33 3.26 -20.81
CA ALA A 387 -0.31 2.84 -22.20
C ALA A 387 0.49 3.82 -23.08
N ASP A 388 0.29 5.13 -22.87
CA ASP A 388 1.04 6.17 -23.57
C ASP A 388 2.55 6.11 -23.27
N ARG A 389 2.94 5.76 -22.04
CA ARG A 389 4.36 5.59 -21.66
C ARG A 389 4.97 4.39 -22.36
N PHE A 390 4.30 3.23 -22.35
CA PHE A 390 4.80 2.04 -23.05
C PHE A 390 4.90 2.25 -24.56
N ALA A 391 3.99 3.03 -25.15
CA ALA A 391 4.00 3.45 -26.54
C ALA A 391 5.00 4.56 -26.88
N GLY A 392 5.79 5.06 -25.91
CA GLY A 392 6.83 6.05 -26.13
C GLY A 392 6.31 7.46 -26.45
N ARG A 393 5.02 7.75 -26.19
CA ARG A 393 4.49 9.11 -26.33
C ARG A 393 5.11 10.01 -25.26
N PRO A 394 5.19 11.34 -25.37
CA PRO A 394 5.62 12.20 -24.26
C PRO A 394 4.57 12.27 -23.13
N ALA A 395 4.99 12.41 -21.87
CA ALA A 395 4.06 12.60 -20.76
C ALA A 395 3.61 14.06 -20.67
N GLY A 396 2.33 14.28 -20.37
CA GLY A 396 1.81 15.61 -20.08
C GLY A 396 2.39 16.19 -18.80
N ARG A 397 2.42 17.52 -18.71
CA ARG A 397 2.80 18.25 -17.50
C ARG A 397 1.64 19.17 -17.12
N THR A 398 1.06 18.96 -15.93
CA THR A 398 -0.08 19.77 -15.42
C THR A 398 0.39 20.89 -14.48
N CYS A 399 1.67 21.26 -14.55
CA CYS A 399 2.27 22.22 -13.63
C CYS A 399 1.77 23.66 -13.77
N ASP A 400 1.08 23.97 -14.87
CA ASP A 400 0.45 25.29 -15.08
C ASP A 400 -0.95 25.38 -14.45
N VAL A 401 -1.47 24.26 -13.93
CA VAL A 401 -2.76 24.21 -13.21
C VAL A 401 -2.47 24.15 -11.71
N PRO A 402 -2.86 25.15 -10.91
CA PRO A 402 -2.64 25.11 -9.47
C PRO A 402 -3.46 24.00 -8.81
N PRO A 403 -3.01 23.45 -7.66
CA PRO A 403 -3.81 22.48 -6.91
C PRO A 403 -5.15 23.11 -6.47
N PRO A 404 -6.26 22.37 -6.50
CA PRO A 404 -7.58 22.86 -6.10
C PRO A 404 -7.74 23.01 -4.58
N VAL A 405 -6.70 22.63 -3.82
CA VAL A 405 -6.63 22.68 -2.37
C VAL A 405 -5.35 23.42 -1.97
N ARG A 406 -5.39 24.12 -0.83
CA ARG A 406 -4.24 24.82 -0.27
C ARG A 406 -3.92 24.28 1.11
N ALA A 407 -2.65 24.40 1.51
CA ALA A 407 -2.28 24.15 2.89
C ALA A 407 -3.12 25.03 3.83
N PRO A 408 -3.61 24.50 4.96
CA PRO A 408 -4.28 25.30 5.98
C PRO A 408 -3.37 26.45 6.41
N THR A 409 -3.92 27.67 6.47
CA THR A 409 -3.21 28.78 7.11
C THR A 409 -3.11 28.47 8.60
N THR A 410 -1.90 28.31 9.13
CA THR A 410 -1.68 28.20 10.57
C THR A 410 -2.21 29.48 11.22
N SER A 411 -3.39 29.43 11.83
CA SER A 411 -3.80 30.46 12.78
C SER A 411 -2.85 30.35 13.98
N GLY A 412 -1.95 31.32 14.10
CA GLY A 412 -0.98 31.41 15.19
C GLY A 412 -1.62 31.68 16.55
#